data_AF-A0A2Z6QT89-F1
#
_entry.id   AF-A0A2Z6QT89-F1
#
_cell.length_a   1.000
_cell.length_b   1.000
_cell.length_c   1.000
_cell.angle_alpha   90.00
_cell.angle_beta   90.00
_cell.angle_gamma   90.00
#
_symmetry.space_group_name_H-M   'P 1'
#
loop_
_entity.id
_entity.type
_entity.pdbx_description
1 polymer ?
#
loop_
_entity_poly.entity_id
_entity_poly.type
_entity_poly.pdbx_seq_one_letter_code
_entity_poly.pdbx_strand_id
1 'polypeptide(L)'
;MQKYHKVDTFKRENLTHLVLFNSGSSIQDVSKIVGRYTDDVKNASMVINSYLRKGEFVVFDLTRPENDLLAIRLRFDTPLNLQKEIMVRQKHKEKSASTNE
;
A
#
# COMPACT_ATOMS: atom_id res chain seq x y z
N MET A 1 -19.78 7.28 10.59
CA MET A 1 -18.77 6.40 9.97
C MET A 1 -19.06 6.30 8.48
N GLN A 2 -18.26 6.95 7.64
CA GLN A 2 -18.44 6.96 6.18
C GLN A 2 -17.82 5.68 5.61
N LYS A 3 -18.62 4.84 4.97
CA LYS A 3 -18.17 3.57 4.36
C LYS A 3 -17.59 3.87 2.98
N TYR A 4 -16.41 3.31 2.69
CA TYR A 4 -15.70 3.42 1.40
C TYR A 4 -16.58 3.06 0.19
N HIS A 5 -17.62 2.24 0.36
CA HIS A 5 -18.56 1.84 -0.69
C HIS A 5 -19.71 2.82 -0.98
N LYS A 6 -19.69 4.04 -0.41
CA LYS A 6 -20.72 5.07 -0.65
C LYS A 6 -20.20 6.28 -1.43
N VAL A 7 -18.98 6.21 -1.92
CA VAL A 7 -18.43 7.17 -2.88
C VAL A 7 -18.72 6.61 -4.26
N ASP A 8 -19.55 7.32 -5.03
CA ASP A 8 -19.76 7.06 -6.46
C ASP A 8 -18.40 6.79 -7.12
N THR A 9 -18.38 5.73 -7.93
CA THR A 9 -17.28 5.28 -8.77
C THR A 9 -16.32 6.42 -9.15
N PHE A 10 -15.18 6.50 -8.46
CA PHE A 10 -13.95 7.17 -8.89
C PHE A 10 -14.11 8.50 -9.67
N LYS A 11 -14.50 9.60 -9.02
CA LYS A 11 -14.14 10.94 -9.52
C LYS A 11 -12.63 11.16 -9.29
N ARG A 12 -11.81 10.54 -10.15
CA ARG A 12 -10.34 10.45 -10.05
C ARG A 12 -9.64 11.76 -10.35
N GLU A 13 -10.29 12.67 -11.09
CA GLU A 13 -9.64 13.82 -11.71
C GLU A 13 -9.20 14.92 -10.74
N ASN A 14 -9.76 14.98 -9.51
CA ASN A 14 -9.45 16.06 -8.55
C ASN A 14 -8.95 15.56 -7.18
N LEU A 15 -8.67 14.26 -7.02
CA LEU A 15 -8.16 13.74 -5.75
C LEU A 15 -6.65 13.99 -5.66
N THR A 16 -6.22 14.70 -4.61
CA THR A 16 -4.79 14.96 -4.37
C THR A 16 -4.16 13.91 -3.48
N HIS A 17 -4.90 13.40 -2.49
CA HIS A 17 -4.40 12.44 -1.51
C HIS A 17 -5.44 11.34 -1.26
N LEU A 18 -4.96 10.11 -1.12
CA LEU A 18 -5.74 8.97 -0.67
C LEU A 18 -5.12 8.42 0.61
N VAL A 19 -5.91 8.34 1.68
CA VAL A 19 -5.48 7.77 2.96
C VAL A 19 -6.17 6.44 3.18
N LEU A 20 -5.39 5.39 3.39
CA LEU A 20 -5.86 4.02 3.56
C LEU A 20 -5.70 3.58 5.02
N PHE A 21 -6.82 3.23 5.65
CA PHE A 21 -6.89 2.69 7.01
C PHE A 21 -7.29 1.21 6.99
N ASN A 22 -7.05 0.52 8.10
CA ASN A 22 -7.56 -0.83 8.34
C ASN A 22 -9.06 -0.84 8.68
N SER A 23 -9.90 -0.40 7.74
CA SER A 23 -11.35 -0.21 7.94
C SER A 23 -12.21 -1.07 7.01
N GLY A 24 -11.71 -2.26 6.62
CA GLY A 24 -12.44 -3.21 5.77
C GLY A 24 -12.14 -3.12 4.27
N SER A 25 -11.14 -2.33 3.85
CA SER A 25 -10.64 -2.38 2.46
C SER A 25 -10.14 -3.78 2.14
N SER A 26 -10.67 -4.38 1.08
CA SER A 26 -10.26 -5.72 0.67
C SER A 26 -8.83 -5.68 0.11
N ILE A 27 -8.14 -6.81 0.12
CA ILE A 27 -6.83 -6.92 -0.54
C ILE A 27 -6.90 -6.58 -2.03
N GLN A 28 -8.07 -6.78 -2.67
CA GLN A 28 -8.30 -6.43 -4.06
C GLN A 28 -8.36 -4.91 -4.27
N ASP A 29 -8.97 -4.18 -3.33
CA ASP A 29 -8.98 -2.71 -3.36
C ASP A 29 -7.57 -2.15 -3.20
N VAL A 30 -6.78 -2.74 -2.28
CA VAL A 30 -5.36 -2.40 -2.13
C VAL A 30 -4.60 -2.66 -3.44
N SER A 31 -4.80 -3.83 -4.05
CA SER A 31 -4.15 -4.20 -5.33
C SER A 31 -4.44 -3.21 -6.46
N LYS A 32 -5.68 -2.70 -6.57
CA LYS A 32 -6.04 -1.68 -7.57
C LYS A 32 -5.31 -0.35 -7.36
N ILE A 33 -5.02 0.01 -6.11
CA ILE A 33 -4.28 1.24 -5.79
C ILE A 33 -2.78 1.04 -6.06
N VAL A 34 -2.19 -0.02 -5.50
CA VAL A 34 -0.73 -0.24 -5.60
C VAL A 34 -0.27 -0.60 -7.01
N GLY A 35 -1.15 -1.16 -7.85
CA GLY A 35 -0.83 -1.47 -9.25
C GLY A 35 -0.49 -0.27 -10.14
N ARG A 36 -0.67 0.95 -9.63
CA ARG A 36 -0.14 2.16 -10.27
C ARG A 36 1.35 2.40 -10.00
N TYR A 37 1.89 1.81 -8.94
CA TYR A 37 3.22 2.15 -8.43
C TYR A 37 4.24 1.02 -8.63
N THR A 38 3.79 -0.19 -8.95
CA THR A 38 4.65 -1.36 -9.08
C THR A 38 3.96 -2.50 -9.81
N ASP A 39 4.72 -3.24 -10.61
CA ASP A 39 4.27 -4.46 -11.28
C ASP A 39 4.12 -5.64 -10.30
N ASP A 40 4.90 -5.66 -9.21
CA ASP A 40 4.75 -6.66 -8.14
C ASP A 40 3.58 -6.30 -7.19
N VAL A 41 2.38 -6.24 -7.76
CA VAL A 41 1.13 -5.88 -7.07
C VAL A 41 0.88 -6.82 -5.89
N LYS A 42 1.15 -8.11 -6.06
CA LYS A 42 0.88 -9.12 -5.03
C LYS A 42 1.71 -8.86 -3.78
N ASN A 43 3.04 -8.72 -3.89
CA ASN A 43 3.85 -8.49 -2.70
C ASN A 43 3.65 -7.09 -2.14
N ALA A 44 3.45 -6.07 -2.98
CA ALA A 44 3.13 -4.72 -2.55
C ALA A 44 1.85 -4.68 -1.71
N SER A 45 0.77 -5.31 -2.18
CA SER A 45 -0.49 -5.40 -1.44
C SER A 45 -0.30 -6.09 -0.08
N MET A 46 0.54 -7.13 -0.02
CA MET A 46 0.84 -7.78 1.26
C MET A 46 1.66 -6.90 2.21
N VAL A 47 2.58 -6.07 1.69
CA VAL A 47 3.35 -5.10 2.49
C VAL A 47 2.40 -4.05 3.07
N ILE A 48 1.61 -3.39 2.23
CA ILE A 48 0.61 -2.39 2.66
C ILE A 48 -0.31 -2.97 3.73
N ASN A 49 -0.92 -4.13 3.46
CA ASN A 49 -1.83 -4.79 4.39
C ASN A 49 -1.15 -5.15 5.74
N SER A 50 0.16 -5.42 5.76
CA SER A 50 0.87 -5.70 7.01
C SER A 50 1.00 -4.47 7.91
N TYR A 51 1.15 -3.27 7.34
CA TYR A 51 1.12 -2.02 8.10
C TYR A 51 -0.29 -1.70 8.60
N LEU A 52 -1.29 -1.82 7.73
CA LEU A 52 -2.69 -1.59 8.11
C LEU A 52 -3.09 -2.47 9.31
N ARG A 53 -2.73 -3.76 9.30
CA ARG A 53 -2.98 -4.68 10.42
C ARG A 53 -2.28 -4.30 11.73
N LYS A 54 -1.20 -3.52 11.67
CA LYS A 54 -0.50 -2.98 12.85
C LYS A 54 -1.13 -1.68 13.38
N GLY A 55 -2.25 -1.23 12.81
CA GLY A 55 -2.89 0.02 13.18
C GLY A 55 -2.30 1.25 12.49
N GLU A 56 -1.40 1.06 11.53
CA GLU A 56 -0.86 2.14 10.71
C GLU A 56 -1.84 2.53 9.59
N PHE A 57 -1.57 3.66 8.94
CA PHE A 57 -2.25 4.07 7.71
C PHE A 57 -1.23 4.45 6.64
N VAL A 58 -1.65 4.33 5.38
CA VAL A 58 -0.80 4.64 4.22
C VAL A 58 -1.41 5.80 3.45
N VAL A 59 -0.58 6.77 3.12
CA VAL A 59 -0.97 7.95 2.33
C VAL A 59 -0.38 7.80 0.94
N PHE A 60 -1.24 7.89 -0.07
CA PHE A 60 -0.87 8.01 -1.47
C PHE A 60 -1.04 9.47 -1.89
N ASP A 61 0.04 10.13 -2.25
CA ASP A 61 0.04 11.45 -2.86
C ASP A 61 -0.13 11.29 -4.37
N LEU A 62 -1.32 11.62 -4.85
CA LEU A 62 -1.72 11.47 -6.25
C LEU A 62 -1.26 12.65 -7.11
N THR A 63 -0.71 13.71 -6.50
CA THR A 63 -0.15 14.86 -7.21
C THR A 63 1.30 14.62 -7.63
N ARG A 64 1.93 13.60 -7.07
CA ARG A 64 3.31 13.21 -7.39
C ARG A 64 3.36 12.13 -8.47
N PRO A 65 4.43 12.11 -9.28
CA PRO A 65 4.71 10.98 -10.16
C PRO A 65 4.74 9.65 -9.42
N GLU A 66 4.33 8.57 -10.08
CA GLU A 66 4.24 7.22 -9.47
C GLU A 66 5.61 6.67 -9.03
N ASN A 67 6.71 7.19 -9.58
CA ASN A 67 8.09 6.84 -9.20
C ASN A 67 8.71 7.74 -8.12
N ASP A 68 7.99 8.76 -7.63
CA ASP A 68 8.45 9.62 -6.54
C ASP A 68 8.40 8.85 -5.21
N LEU A 69 9.49 8.89 -4.43
CA LEU A 69 9.60 8.23 -3.12
C LEU A 69 8.59 8.75 -2.10
N LEU A 70 8.07 9.96 -2.29
CA LEU A 70 7.05 10.59 -1.45
C LEU A 70 5.62 10.36 -1.97
N ALA A 71 5.45 9.71 -3.12
CA ALA A 71 4.14 9.36 -3.65
C ALA A 71 3.42 8.33 -2.76
N ILE A 72 4.16 7.54 -1.99
CA ILE A 72 3.61 6.61 -1.00
C ILE A 72 4.31 6.85 0.34
N ARG A 73 3.53 7.08 1.38
CA ARG A 73 4.01 7.32 2.74
C ARG A 73 3.32 6.41 3.73
N LEU A 74 4.10 5.88 4.68
CA LEU A 74 3.57 5.35 5.92
C LEU A 74 3.29 6.56 6.81
N ARG A 75 2.04 6.76 7.23
CA ARG A 75 1.60 8.02 7.85
C ARG A 75 1.83 9.23 6.93
N PHE A 76 1.97 10.42 7.49
CA PHE A 76 2.07 11.68 6.71
C PHE A 76 3.49 12.04 6.29
N ASP A 77 4.51 11.59 7.01
CA ASP A 77 5.86 12.11 6.93
C ASP A 77 6.90 11.04 6.57
N THR A 78 6.58 9.76 6.74
CA THR A 78 7.53 8.66 6.54
C THR A 78 7.39 8.09 5.12
N PRO A 79 8.38 8.25 4.22
CA PRO A 79 8.34 7.66 2.89
C PRO A 79 8.27 6.13 2.97
N LEU A 80 7.44 5.50 2.14
CA LEU A 80 7.31 4.04 2.08
C LEU A 80 7.87 3.52 0.76
N ASN A 81 9.12 3.07 0.79
CA ASN A 81 9.74 2.44 -0.38
C ASN A 81 9.25 0.99 -0.51
N LEU A 82 8.25 0.78 -1.36
CA LEU A 82 7.66 -0.55 -1.59
C LEU A 82 8.68 -1.59 -2.05
N GLN A 83 9.60 -1.22 -2.95
CA GLN A 83 10.60 -2.16 -3.47
C GLN A 83 11.49 -2.70 -2.35
N LYS A 84 11.99 -1.79 -1.50
CA LYS A 84 12.80 -2.16 -0.33
C LYS A 84 12.04 -3.06 0.63
N GLU A 85 10.78 -2.75 0.93
CA GLU A 85 9.95 -3.56 1.84
C GLU A 85 9.61 -4.94 1.27
N ILE A 86 9.38 -5.03 -0.05
CA ILE A 86 9.17 -6.31 -0.74
C ILE A 86 10.42 -7.18 -0.63
N MET A 87 11.61 -6.62 -0.89
CA MET A 87 12.88 -7.34 -0.74
C MET A 87 13.10 -7.84 0.69
N VAL A 88 12.86 -6.99 1.70
CA VAL A 88 12.95 -7.38 3.12
C VAL A 88 12.01 -8.55 3.41
N ARG A 89 10.76 -8.47 2.96
CA ARG A 89 9.76 -9.53 3.16
C ARG A 89 10.19 -10.84 2.50
N GLN A 90 10.71 -10.81 1.28
CA GLN A 90 11.15 -12.00 0.56
C GLN A 90 12.33 -12.67 1.28
N LYS A 91 13.34 -11.89 1.67
CA LYS A 91 14.49 -12.39 2.45
C LYS A 91 14.07 -13.07 3.75
N HIS A 92 13.07 -12.52 4.45
CA HIS A 92 12.54 -13.14 5.67
C HIS A 92 11.82 -14.45 5.38
N LYS A 93 11.08 -14.56 4.26
CA LYS A 93 10.44 -15.81 3.83
C LYS A 93 11.47 -16.89 3.48
N GLU A 94 12.50 -16.54 2.72
CA GLU A 94 13.58 -17.47 2.34
C GLU A 94 14.29 -18.03 3.57
N LYS A 95 14.68 -17.15 4.51
CA LYS A 95 15.31 -17.57 5.78
C LYS A 95 14.40 -18.49 6.59
N SER A 96 13.09 -18.23 6.63
CA SER A 96 12.15 -19.09 7.35
C SER A 96 11.94 -20.46 6.69
N ALA A 97 12.07 -20.54 5.35
CA ALA A 97 11.96 -21.80 4.63
C ALA A 97 13.19 -22.69 4.86
N SER A 98 14.40 -22.10 4.81
CA SER A 98 15.67 -22.82 5.00
C SER A 98 15.95 -23.27 6.45
N THR A 99 15.17 -22.78 7.43
CA THR A 99 15.31 -23.19 8.85
C THR A 99 14.41 -24.39 9.18
N ASN A 100 13.48 -24.74 8.28
CA ASN A 100 12.52 -25.83 8.45
C ASN A 100 12.88 -27.08 7.61
N GLU A 101 14.07 -27.10 7.00
CA GLU A 101 14.72 -28.28 6.39
C GLU A 101 15.83 -28.80 7.33
#